data_AF-A0A644UN44-F1
#
_entry.id   AF-A0A644UN44-F1
#
_cell.length_a   1.000
_cell.length_b   1.000
_cell.length_c   1.000
_cell.angle_alpha   90.00
_cell.angle_beta   90.00
_cell.angle_gamma   90.00
#
_symmetry.space_group_name_H-M   'P 1'
#
loop_
_entity.id
_entity.type
_entity.pdbx_description
1 polymer ?
#
loop_
_entity_poly.entity_id
_entity_poly.type
_entity_poly.pdbx_seq_one_letter_code
_entity_poly.pdbx_strand_id
1 'polypeptide(L)'
;MRMENSNRTPGQIASEINVIKEQSGKMLLSNAVEIGRRLTEAKELVPHGEWLKWLTESVSYSRSTASRLMKIFREYGPILSSTDGEEGSNGAPVQHLNYTQGIALFGISVEDRDQFIADNDVGKMSKRELQQTVKVRERTAEEEERREPENQGVQNQEKTEEAADKAMDKPLELIPVERKIIKPKTVPTAQTELPQEDANPESMKYNAQYATHRDTMLSAYGELLKTLVALNRVDPVKKEANRKEALKITTNMAETLKQYPPAIKTNLKIKRTEPGAPN
;
A
#
# COMPACT_ATOMS: atom_id res chain seq x y z
N MET A 1 6.43 40.82 -14.64
CA MET A 1 6.40 40.45 -16.08
C MET A 1 4.94 40.43 -16.49
N ARG A 2 4.51 41.38 -17.34
CA ARG A 2 3.13 41.45 -17.83
C ARG A 2 3.01 40.34 -18.87
N MET A 3 2.21 39.30 -18.61
CA MET A 3 2.00 38.25 -19.62
C MET A 3 1.30 38.90 -20.82
N GLU A 4 1.97 38.88 -21.97
CA GLU A 4 1.35 39.25 -23.23
C GLU A 4 0.09 38.38 -23.40
N ASN A 5 -1.06 39.03 -23.55
CA ASN A 5 -2.32 38.37 -23.89
C ASN A 5 -2.21 37.85 -25.32
N SER A 6 -1.48 36.75 -25.47
CA SER A 6 -1.50 35.92 -26.65
C SER A 6 -2.94 35.42 -26.84
N ASN A 7 -3.46 35.41 -28.07
CA ASN A 7 -4.81 34.98 -28.48
C ASN A 7 -5.10 33.48 -28.20
N ARG A 8 -4.68 32.98 -27.05
CA ARG A 8 -4.68 31.58 -26.68
C ARG A 8 -5.99 31.25 -25.99
N THR A 9 -6.60 30.17 -26.42
CA THR A 9 -7.80 29.67 -25.75
C THR A 9 -7.41 28.94 -24.46
N PRO A 10 -8.28 28.94 -23.43
CA PRO A 10 -8.07 28.10 -22.24
C PRO A 10 -7.81 26.62 -22.57
N GLY A 11 -8.42 26.11 -23.65
CA GLY A 11 -8.20 24.75 -24.13
C GLY A 11 -6.76 24.49 -24.61
N GLN A 12 -6.15 25.43 -25.32
CA GLN A 12 -4.74 25.33 -25.75
C GLN A 12 -3.78 25.39 -24.55
N ILE A 13 -4.08 26.22 -23.56
CA ILE A 13 -3.27 26.28 -22.33
C ILE A 13 -3.37 24.95 -21.56
N ALA A 14 -4.59 24.38 -21.47
CA ALA A 14 -4.80 23.10 -20.80
C ALA A 14 -4.07 21.95 -21.50
N SER A 15 -4.08 21.89 -22.84
CA SER A 15 -3.35 20.84 -23.57
C SER A 15 -1.84 20.95 -23.35
N GLU A 16 -1.28 22.16 -23.38
CA GLU A 16 0.15 22.37 -23.09
C GLU A 16 0.54 21.99 -21.66
N ILE A 17 -0.29 22.36 -20.67
CA ILE A 17 -0.07 21.94 -19.28
C ILE A 17 -0.05 20.41 -19.16
N ASN A 18 -0.96 19.73 -19.85
CA ASN A 18 -1.02 18.27 -19.83
C ASN A 18 0.19 17.62 -20.50
N VAL A 19 0.68 18.17 -21.61
CA VAL A 19 1.92 17.72 -22.27
C VAL A 19 3.11 17.88 -21.32
N ILE A 20 3.27 19.04 -20.69
CA ILE A 20 4.36 19.28 -19.72
C ILE A 20 4.28 18.30 -18.54
N LYS A 21 3.07 18.07 -18.03
CA LYS A 21 2.83 17.14 -16.93
C LYS A 21 3.21 15.70 -17.30
N GLU A 22 2.84 15.25 -18.49
CA GLU A 22 3.19 13.91 -18.99
C GLU A 22 4.70 13.76 -19.15
N GLN A 23 5.36 14.69 -19.83
CA GLN A 23 6.81 14.69 -20.06
C GLN A 23 7.58 14.72 -18.74
N SER A 24 7.19 15.59 -17.80
CA SER A 24 7.79 15.66 -16.47
C SER A 24 7.62 14.35 -15.70
N GLY A 25 6.47 13.70 -15.85
CA GLY A 25 6.17 12.42 -15.24
C GLY A 25 7.06 11.28 -15.76
N LYS A 26 7.29 11.23 -17.07
CA LYS A 26 8.19 10.27 -17.73
C LYS A 26 9.64 10.50 -17.32
N MET A 27 10.09 11.76 -17.35
CA MET A 27 11.42 12.15 -16.91
C MET A 27 11.67 11.74 -15.45
N LEU A 28 10.69 11.95 -14.57
CA LEU A 28 10.81 11.57 -13.17
C LEU A 28 10.93 10.05 -12.98
N LEU A 29 10.21 9.24 -13.77
CA LEU A 29 10.33 7.79 -13.73
C LEU A 29 11.72 7.33 -14.20
N SER A 30 12.21 7.87 -15.31
CA SER A 30 13.55 7.58 -15.83
C SER A 30 14.64 7.93 -14.80
N ASN A 31 14.55 9.13 -14.20
CA ASN A 31 15.48 9.54 -13.13
C ASN A 31 15.42 8.60 -11.92
N ALA A 32 14.22 8.15 -11.53
CA ALA A 32 14.07 7.21 -10.41
C ALA A 32 14.71 5.84 -10.71
N VAL A 33 14.64 5.36 -11.95
CA VAL A 33 15.31 4.15 -12.42
C VAL A 33 16.83 4.31 -12.32
N GLU A 34 17.39 5.41 -12.82
CA GLU A 34 18.84 5.64 -12.78
C GLU A 34 19.35 5.79 -11.34
N ILE A 35 18.62 6.51 -10.47
CA ILE A 35 18.96 6.58 -9.04
C ILE A 35 18.91 5.18 -8.41
N GLY A 36 17.89 4.39 -8.71
CA GLY A 36 17.78 3.01 -8.24
C GLY A 36 18.95 2.13 -8.67
N ARG A 37 19.43 2.30 -9.91
CA ARG A 37 20.62 1.62 -10.44
C ARG A 37 21.86 1.96 -9.61
N ARG A 38 22.13 3.27 -9.41
CA ARG A 38 23.28 3.74 -8.61
C ARG A 38 23.19 3.31 -7.15
N LEU A 39 22.00 3.31 -6.56
CA LEU A 39 21.80 2.81 -5.19
C LEU A 39 22.07 1.31 -5.09
N THR A 40 21.78 0.54 -6.14
CA THR A 40 22.07 -0.90 -6.19
C THR A 40 23.57 -1.15 -6.26
N GLU A 41 24.27 -0.43 -7.15
CA GLU A 41 25.73 -0.46 -7.26
C GLU A 41 26.42 -0.03 -5.95
N ALA A 42 26.00 1.11 -5.36
CA ALA A 42 26.56 1.60 -4.11
C ALA A 42 26.37 0.59 -2.96
N LYS A 43 25.26 -0.15 -2.92
CA LYS A 43 24.98 -1.12 -1.87
C LYS A 43 25.97 -2.30 -1.86
N GLU A 44 26.55 -2.63 -3.01
CA GLU A 44 27.58 -3.67 -3.14
C GLU A 44 28.96 -3.17 -2.68
N LEU A 45 29.21 -1.87 -2.80
CA LEU A 45 30.49 -1.23 -2.44
C LEU A 45 30.54 -0.78 -0.97
N VAL A 46 29.40 -0.45 -0.38
CA VAL A 46 29.34 0.02 1.01
C VAL A 46 29.56 -1.15 1.99
N PRO A 47 30.47 -1.02 2.97
CA PRO A 47 30.72 -2.05 3.97
C PRO A 47 29.46 -2.50 4.72
N HIS A 48 29.44 -3.77 5.13
CA HIS A 48 28.34 -4.32 5.93
C HIS A 48 28.10 -3.49 7.20
N GLY A 49 26.85 -3.12 7.44
CA GLY A 49 26.44 -2.30 8.59
C GLY A 49 26.41 -0.79 8.34
N GLU A 50 27.18 -0.28 7.37
CA GLU A 50 27.30 1.17 7.11
C GLU A 50 26.23 1.72 6.14
N TRP A 51 25.45 0.84 5.51
CA TRP A 51 24.47 1.22 4.48
C TRP A 51 23.49 2.32 4.92
N LEU A 52 22.92 2.23 6.12
CA LEU A 52 21.92 3.20 6.59
C LEU A 52 22.53 4.58 6.89
N LYS A 53 23.76 4.58 7.40
CA LYS A 53 24.52 5.80 7.66
C LYS A 53 24.89 6.48 6.33
N TRP A 54 25.45 5.71 5.40
CA TRP A 54 25.78 6.19 4.06
C TRP A 54 24.57 6.80 3.34
N LEU A 55 23.41 6.13 3.39
CA LEU A 55 22.17 6.67 2.80
C LEU A 55 21.79 8.04 3.37
N THR A 56 21.95 8.22 4.68
CA THR A 56 21.56 9.46 5.36
C THR A 56 22.57 10.57 5.07
N GLU A 57 23.86 10.27 5.13
CA GLU A 57 24.94 11.27 5.04
C GLU A 57 25.31 11.64 3.60
N SER A 58 25.26 10.68 2.67
CA SER A 58 25.74 10.88 1.29
C SER A 58 24.64 11.32 0.32
N VAL A 59 23.41 10.84 0.52
CA VAL A 59 22.29 11.08 -0.42
C VAL A 59 21.00 11.53 0.25
N SER A 60 21.01 11.75 1.57
CA SER A 60 19.86 12.23 2.34
C SER A 60 18.59 11.37 2.18
N TYR A 61 18.75 10.06 2.04
CA TYR A 61 17.64 9.13 1.85
C TYR A 61 17.34 8.29 3.08
N SER A 62 16.05 8.05 3.29
CA SER A 62 15.61 7.00 4.20
C SER A 62 15.82 5.62 3.58
N ARG A 63 15.91 4.58 4.43
CA ARG A 63 15.93 3.18 4.00
C ARG A 63 14.78 2.83 3.04
N SER A 64 13.57 3.30 3.35
CA SER A 64 12.37 2.99 2.56
C SER A 64 12.37 3.69 1.21
N THR A 65 12.86 4.93 1.15
CA THR A 65 13.08 5.66 -0.13
C THR A 65 14.07 4.91 -1.01
N ALA A 66 15.25 4.56 -0.47
CA ALA A 66 16.27 3.85 -1.21
C ALA A 66 15.77 2.49 -1.70
N SER A 67 15.11 1.72 -0.82
CA SER A 67 14.52 0.43 -1.19
C SER A 67 13.46 0.56 -2.29
N ARG A 68 12.65 1.62 -2.27
CA ARG A 68 11.65 1.87 -3.31
C ARG A 68 12.31 2.18 -4.65
N LEU A 69 13.31 3.06 -4.67
CA LEU A 69 14.04 3.43 -5.90
C LEU A 69 14.79 2.23 -6.50
N MET A 70 15.46 1.42 -5.67
CA MET A 70 16.09 0.17 -6.12
C MET A 70 15.04 -0.81 -6.70
N LYS A 71 13.84 -0.90 -6.11
CA LYS A 71 12.74 -1.70 -6.66
C LYS A 71 12.27 -1.18 -8.03
N ILE A 72 12.15 0.16 -8.19
CA ILE A 72 11.82 0.80 -9.47
C ILE A 72 12.84 0.40 -10.53
N PHE A 73 14.13 0.48 -10.23
CA PHE A 73 15.19 0.03 -11.14
C PHE A 73 15.07 -1.44 -11.51
N ARG A 74 14.86 -2.35 -10.54
CA ARG A 74 14.72 -3.79 -10.81
C ARG A 74 13.58 -4.10 -11.79
N GLU A 75 12.46 -3.39 -11.68
CA GLU A 75 11.26 -3.71 -12.46
C GLU A 75 11.15 -2.94 -13.78
N TYR A 76 11.65 -1.71 -13.84
CA TYR A 76 11.55 -0.86 -15.02
C TYR A 76 12.87 -0.63 -15.75
N GLY A 77 14.01 -0.90 -15.11
CA GLY A 77 15.34 -0.74 -15.69
C GLY A 77 15.54 -1.52 -17.00
N PRO A 78 15.23 -2.83 -17.04
CA PRO A 78 15.33 -3.62 -18.27
C PRO A 78 14.41 -3.06 -19.38
N ILE A 79 13.18 -2.69 -19.03
CA ILE A 79 12.16 -2.22 -19.98
C ILE A 79 12.54 -0.86 -20.61
N LEU A 80 13.13 0.04 -19.82
CA LEU A 80 13.56 1.36 -20.30
C LEU A 80 14.95 1.33 -20.98
N SER A 81 15.79 0.33 -20.69
CA SER A 81 17.12 0.20 -21.31
C SER A 81 17.05 -0.46 -22.70
N SER A 82 16.00 -1.23 -22.98
CA SER A 82 15.70 -1.79 -24.31
C SER A 82 15.21 -0.70 -25.28
N THR A 83 16.10 0.22 -25.65
CA THR A 83 15.87 1.22 -26.71
C THR A 83 16.38 0.74 -28.08
N ASP A 84 17.14 -0.36 -28.12
CA ASP A 84 17.65 -0.94 -29.37
C ASP A 84 16.62 -1.92 -29.98
N GLY A 85 15.58 -1.36 -30.61
CA GLY A 85 14.94 -1.88 -31.83
C GLY A 85 14.35 -3.29 -31.88
N GLU A 86 14.52 -4.15 -30.87
CA GLU A 86 13.82 -5.42 -30.79
C GLU A 86 12.53 -5.17 -30.02
N GLU A 87 11.42 -5.15 -30.77
CA GLU A 87 10.06 -5.27 -30.24
C GLU A 87 9.88 -6.63 -29.54
N GLY A 88 10.58 -6.84 -28.43
CA GLY A 88 10.08 -7.72 -27.39
C GLY A 88 8.73 -7.14 -26.99
N SER A 89 7.67 -7.95 -27.11
CA SER A 89 6.26 -7.54 -27.07
C SER A 89 5.77 -6.87 -25.76
N ASN A 90 6.68 -6.43 -24.88
CA ASN A 90 6.45 -6.08 -23.48
C ASN A 90 6.94 -4.65 -23.10
N GLY A 91 7.24 -3.77 -24.07
CA GLY A 91 7.87 -2.46 -23.81
C GLY A 91 6.99 -1.22 -24.03
N ALA A 92 6.16 -1.24 -25.08
CA ALA A 92 5.44 -0.05 -25.54
C ALA A 92 4.43 0.56 -24.53
N PRO A 93 3.68 -0.22 -23.74
CA PRO A 93 2.73 0.33 -22.77
C PRO A 93 3.43 0.99 -21.57
N VAL A 94 4.58 0.45 -21.16
CA VAL A 94 5.35 0.89 -19.99
C VAL A 94 6.10 2.20 -20.25
N GLN A 95 6.49 2.46 -21.50
CA GLN A 95 7.14 3.72 -21.92
C GLN A 95 6.25 4.96 -21.71
N HIS A 96 4.93 4.78 -21.60
CA HIS A 96 3.96 5.85 -21.41
C HIS A 96 3.67 6.16 -19.93
N LEU A 97 4.26 5.42 -18.99
CA LEU A 97 3.99 5.58 -17.57
C LEU A 97 4.69 6.81 -16.99
N ASN A 98 3.98 7.53 -16.12
CA ASN A 98 4.60 8.48 -15.20
C ASN A 98 5.05 7.80 -13.90
N TYR A 99 5.92 8.47 -13.14
CA TYR A 99 6.45 7.99 -11.86
C TYR A 99 5.39 7.44 -10.89
N THR A 100 4.24 8.12 -10.80
CA THR A 100 3.19 7.71 -9.86
C THR A 100 2.47 6.45 -10.33
N GLN A 101 2.23 6.33 -11.64
CA GLN A 101 1.66 5.12 -12.24
C GLN A 101 2.61 3.94 -12.08
N GLY A 102 3.91 4.14 -12.35
CA GLY A 102 4.93 3.10 -12.18
C GLY A 102 4.99 2.54 -10.74
N ILE A 103 4.83 3.39 -9.73
CA ILE A 103 4.76 2.92 -8.33
C ILE A 103 3.46 2.16 -8.05
N ALA A 104 2.32 2.60 -8.60
CA ALA A 104 1.04 1.98 -8.36
C ALA A 104 0.96 0.54 -8.92
N LEU A 105 1.68 0.27 -10.01
CA LEU A 105 1.70 -1.05 -10.66
C LEU A 105 2.59 -2.08 -9.94
N PHE A 106 3.23 -1.74 -8.82
CA PHE A 106 4.01 -2.70 -8.02
C PHE A 106 3.20 -3.85 -7.41
N GLY A 107 1.87 -3.72 -7.36
CA GLY A 107 0.95 -4.80 -6.96
C GLY A 107 0.63 -5.78 -8.10
N ILE A 108 1.10 -5.49 -9.32
CA ILE A 108 0.93 -6.35 -10.49
C ILE A 108 2.29 -6.96 -10.83
N SER A 109 2.28 -8.26 -11.15
CA SER A 109 3.44 -9.01 -11.65
C SER A 109 4.02 -8.30 -12.87
N VAL A 110 5.29 -8.54 -13.18
CA VAL A 110 5.90 -7.87 -14.35
C VAL A 110 5.27 -8.42 -15.63
N GLU A 111 4.90 -9.70 -15.62
CA GLU A 111 4.31 -10.47 -16.71
C GLU A 111 2.90 -10.00 -17.06
N ASP A 112 2.06 -9.67 -16.05
CA ASP A 112 0.68 -9.23 -16.28
C ASP A 112 0.55 -7.73 -16.50
N ARG A 113 1.65 -6.97 -16.32
CA ARG A 113 1.61 -5.51 -16.28
C ARG A 113 1.24 -4.91 -17.63
N ASP A 114 1.74 -5.45 -18.73
CA ASP A 114 1.45 -4.96 -20.08
C ASP A 114 -0.01 -5.16 -20.45
N GLN A 115 -0.54 -6.37 -20.21
CA GLN A 115 -1.95 -6.67 -20.41
C GLN A 115 -2.82 -5.77 -19.54
N PHE A 116 -2.45 -5.56 -18.28
CA PHE A 116 -3.18 -4.66 -17.39
C PHE A 116 -3.17 -3.20 -17.88
N ILE A 117 -2.02 -2.70 -18.37
CA ILE A 117 -1.91 -1.34 -18.91
C ILE A 117 -2.80 -1.18 -20.14
N ALA A 118 -2.80 -2.16 -21.04
CA ALA A 118 -3.62 -2.17 -22.24
C ALA A 118 -5.13 -2.22 -21.92
N ASP A 119 -5.55 -3.12 -21.03
CA ASP A 119 -6.96 -3.34 -20.69
C ASP A 119 -7.60 -2.16 -19.96
N ASN A 120 -6.81 -1.41 -19.18
CA ASN A 120 -7.32 -0.38 -18.27
C ASN A 120 -7.01 1.06 -18.70
N ASP A 121 -6.35 1.25 -19.85
CA ASP A 121 -5.90 2.57 -20.35
C ASP A 121 -5.19 3.38 -19.24
N VAL A 122 -4.22 2.76 -18.59
CA VAL A 122 -3.56 3.28 -17.37
C VAL A 122 -2.98 4.68 -17.59
N GLY A 123 -2.57 5.00 -18.83
CA GLY A 123 -2.06 6.31 -19.21
C GLY A 123 -3.03 7.45 -18.93
N LYS A 124 -4.34 7.23 -19.05
CA LYS A 124 -5.38 8.25 -18.80
C LYS A 124 -5.94 8.23 -17.38
N MET A 125 -5.69 7.18 -16.61
CA MET A 125 -6.21 7.04 -15.24
C MET A 125 -5.56 8.04 -14.28
N SER A 126 -6.37 8.59 -13.37
CA SER A 126 -5.83 9.28 -12.20
C SER A 126 -5.17 8.29 -11.24
N LYS A 127 -4.29 8.80 -10.37
CA LYS A 127 -3.65 8.00 -9.31
C LYS A 127 -4.66 7.20 -8.47
N ARG A 128 -5.79 7.82 -8.12
CA ARG A 128 -6.80 7.21 -7.24
C ARG A 128 -7.53 6.08 -7.95
N GLU A 129 -7.88 6.27 -9.22
CA GLU A 129 -8.55 5.25 -10.03
C GLU A 129 -7.60 4.07 -10.23
N LEU A 130 -6.34 4.33 -10.60
CA LEU A 130 -5.34 3.28 -10.78
C LEU A 130 -5.13 2.45 -9.51
N GLN A 131 -5.03 3.10 -8.35
CA GLN A 131 -4.91 2.41 -7.06
C GLN A 131 -6.12 1.54 -6.74
N GLN A 132 -7.32 1.98 -7.11
CA GLN A 132 -8.54 1.21 -6.89
C GLN A 132 -8.58 -0.01 -7.82
N THR A 133 -8.23 0.15 -9.09
CA THR A 133 -8.21 -0.94 -10.07
C THR A 133 -7.19 -2.03 -9.70
N VAL A 134 -5.98 -1.65 -9.30
CA VAL A 134 -4.96 -2.60 -8.80
C VAL A 134 -5.51 -3.37 -7.59
N LYS A 135 -6.12 -2.67 -6.64
CA LYS A 135 -6.67 -3.28 -5.41
C LYS A 135 -7.86 -4.20 -5.66
N VAL A 136 -8.70 -3.90 -6.65
CA VAL A 136 -9.81 -4.77 -7.04
C VAL A 136 -9.26 -6.07 -7.63
N ARG A 137 -8.28 -5.99 -8.53
CA ARG A 137 -7.66 -7.18 -9.14
C ARG A 137 -6.93 -8.04 -8.11
N GLU A 138 -6.17 -7.46 -7.19
CA GLU A 138 -5.52 -8.20 -6.09
C GLU A 138 -6.56 -9.03 -5.31
N ARG A 139 -7.72 -8.44 -4.99
CA ARG A 139 -8.79 -9.15 -4.30
C ARG A 139 -9.46 -10.23 -5.16
N THR A 140 -9.62 -9.99 -6.46
CA THR A 140 -10.19 -10.97 -7.39
C THR A 140 -9.25 -12.16 -7.55
N ALA A 141 -7.95 -11.92 -7.74
CA ALA A 141 -6.94 -12.97 -7.83
C ALA A 141 -6.83 -13.77 -6.53
N GLU A 142 -6.83 -13.10 -5.36
CA GLU A 142 -6.87 -13.76 -4.06
C GLU A 142 -8.14 -14.60 -3.83
N GLU A 143 -9.26 -14.25 -4.49
CA GLU A 143 -10.52 -14.98 -4.38
C GLU A 143 -10.63 -16.13 -5.40
N GLU A 144 -10.05 -15.99 -6.59
CA GLU A 144 -9.92 -17.06 -7.59
C GLU A 144 -8.94 -18.13 -7.13
N GLU A 145 -7.77 -17.77 -6.60
CA GLU A 145 -6.80 -18.72 -6.02
C GLU A 145 -7.37 -19.47 -4.80
N ARG A 146 -8.33 -18.87 -4.09
CA ARG A 146 -9.08 -19.54 -3.02
C ARG A 146 -10.22 -20.44 -3.51
N ARG A 147 -10.63 -20.34 -4.78
CA ARG A 147 -11.64 -21.22 -5.42
C ARG A 147 -11.00 -22.38 -6.18
N GLU A 148 -9.76 -22.24 -6.63
CA GLU A 148 -8.96 -23.28 -7.27
C GLU A 148 -8.68 -24.56 -6.42
N PRO A 149 -8.60 -24.57 -5.07
CA PRO A 149 -8.37 -25.82 -4.33
C PRO A 149 -9.57 -26.77 -4.30
N GLU A 150 -10.75 -26.39 -4.80
CA GLU A 150 -11.92 -27.29 -4.88
C GLU A 150 -12.00 -28.08 -6.20
N ASN A 151 -11.14 -27.82 -7.19
CA ASN A 151 -11.22 -28.47 -8.51
C ASN A 151 -10.07 -29.46 -8.82
N GLN A 152 -9.18 -29.74 -7.86
CA GLN A 152 -8.15 -30.79 -7.96
C GLN A 152 -8.51 -32.09 -7.21
N GLY A 153 -9.80 -32.33 -6.98
CA GLY A 153 -10.32 -33.53 -6.28
C GLY A 153 -10.72 -34.70 -7.19
N VAL A 154 -10.65 -34.58 -8.52
CA VAL A 154 -11.13 -35.64 -9.44
C VAL A 154 -10.11 -35.92 -10.54
N GLN A 155 -8.96 -36.45 -10.15
CA GLN A 155 -8.15 -37.34 -11.00
C GLN A 155 -7.11 -38.04 -10.12
N ASN A 156 -7.59 -39.01 -9.35
CA ASN A 156 -6.74 -40.02 -8.72
C ASN A 156 -7.32 -41.38 -9.10
N GLN A 157 -6.76 -42.00 -10.13
CA GLN A 157 -6.71 -43.45 -10.31
C GLN A 157 -5.81 -43.75 -11.51
N GLU A 158 -4.51 -43.90 -11.26
CA GLU A 158 -3.77 -45.13 -11.61
C GLU A 158 -2.31 -45.03 -11.18
N LYS A 159 -1.82 -46.15 -10.63
CA LYS A 159 -0.43 -46.52 -10.32
C LYS A 159 0.14 -46.03 -8.99
N THR A 160 -0.32 -46.72 -7.95
CA THR A 160 0.54 -47.16 -6.84
C THR A 160 1.50 -48.25 -7.33
N GLU A 161 2.64 -48.36 -6.64
CA GLU A 161 3.67 -49.41 -6.70
C GLU A 161 4.86 -49.17 -7.65
N GLU A 162 5.90 -48.51 -7.12
CA GLU A 162 7.20 -49.18 -6.99
C GLU A 162 7.96 -48.61 -5.78
N ALA A 163 8.38 -49.52 -4.92
CA ALA A 163 8.87 -49.28 -3.57
C ALA A 163 10.37 -48.95 -3.56
N ALA A 164 10.73 -48.04 -2.66
CA ALA A 164 11.89 -48.09 -1.77
C ALA A 164 13.09 -48.97 -2.20
N ASP A 165 14.22 -48.35 -2.54
CA ASP A 165 15.46 -48.59 -1.79
C ASP A 165 16.54 -47.53 -2.10
N LYS A 166 16.96 -46.80 -1.07
CA LYS A 166 18.34 -46.45 -0.69
C LYS A 166 18.40 -45.16 0.14
N ALA A 167 18.40 -45.38 1.44
CA ALA A 167 18.85 -44.44 2.46
C ALA A 167 20.38 -44.29 2.44
N MET A 168 20.86 -43.12 2.88
CA MET A 168 22.12 -42.73 3.56
C MET A 168 22.33 -41.25 3.21
N ASP A 169 22.52 -40.28 4.10
CA ASP A 169 23.04 -40.28 5.47
C ASP A 169 22.60 -38.98 6.18
N LYS A 170 22.50 -39.00 7.51
CA LYS A 170 22.08 -37.90 8.42
C LYS A 170 23.27 -36.92 8.70
N PRO A 171 23.15 -35.81 9.48
CA PRO A 171 22.05 -35.40 10.37
C PRO A 171 21.59 -33.93 10.28
N LEU A 172 20.40 -33.69 10.86
CA LEU A 172 19.90 -32.39 11.30
C LEU A 172 20.90 -31.70 12.25
N GLU A 173 21.25 -30.45 11.95
CA GLU A 173 21.60 -29.46 12.96
C GLU A 173 20.51 -28.39 13.04
N LEU A 174 19.79 -28.41 14.16
CA LEU A 174 18.96 -27.30 14.65
C LEU A 174 19.88 -26.22 15.22
N ILE A 175 19.85 -25.01 14.68
CA ILE A 175 20.41 -23.81 15.33
C ILE A 175 19.38 -22.64 15.22
N PRO A 176 19.21 -21.82 16.28
CA PRO A 176 17.92 -21.27 16.69
C PRO A 176 17.45 -19.99 15.99
N VAL A 177 16.14 -19.80 16.04
CA VAL A 177 15.44 -18.55 15.71
C VAL A 177 15.81 -17.44 16.71
N GLU A 178 16.58 -16.44 16.29
CA GLU A 178 16.55 -15.14 16.97
C GLU A 178 15.26 -14.39 16.60
N ARG A 179 14.25 -14.54 17.47
CA ARG A 179 13.05 -13.71 17.44
C ARG A 179 13.42 -12.30 17.88
N LYS A 180 13.62 -11.39 16.93
CA LYS A 180 13.48 -9.95 17.24
C LYS A 180 12.01 -9.66 17.51
N ILE A 181 11.66 -9.69 18.79
CA ILE A 181 10.44 -9.11 19.34
C ILE A 181 10.45 -7.63 18.96
N ILE A 182 9.67 -7.25 17.96
CA ILE A 182 9.33 -5.85 17.75
C ILE A 182 8.35 -5.51 18.87
N LYS A 183 8.88 -4.89 19.94
CA LYS A 183 8.05 -4.17 20.91
C LYS A 183 7.17 -3.20 20.10
N PRO A 184 5.84 -3.13 20.35
CA PRO A 184 5.04 -2.08 19.74
C PRO A 184 5.69 -0.76 20.12
N LYS A 185 6.15 -0.01 19.11
CA LYS A 185 6.52 1.40 19.30
C LYS A 185 5.29 2.06 19.92
N THR A 186 5.42 2.48 21.17
CA THR A 186 4.67 3.63 21.66
C THR A 186 4.81 4.71 20.60
N VAL A 187 3.69 5.02 19.95
CA VAL A 187 3.62 6.17 19.05
C VAL A 187 4.02 7.37 19.90
N PRO A 188 5.08 8.12 19.55
CA PRO A 188 5.34 9.39 20.21
C PRO A 188 4.07 10.22 20.10
N THR A 189 3.63 10.76 21.22
CA THR A 189 2.59 11.79 21.31
C THR A 189 2.89 12.85 20.27
N ALA A 190 2.28 12.75 19.09
CA ALA A 190 2.16 13.88 18.20
C ALA A 190 1.21 14.82 18.95
N GLN A 191 1.81 15.83 19.59
CA GLN A 191 1.13 17.07 19.88
C GLN A 191 0.58 17.55 18.54
N THR A 192 -0.67 17.19 18.27
CA THR A 192 -1.46 17.95 17.32
C THR A 192 -1.70 19.25 18.04
N GLU A 193 -0.93 20.28 17.68
CA GLU A 193 -1.26 21.65 18.02
C GLU A 193 -2.64 21.92 17.42
N LEU A 194 -3.67 21.70 18.24
CA LEU A 194 -5.00 22.18 17.97
C LEU A 194 -4.95 23.71 18.11
N PRO A 195 -5.59 24.47 17.19
CA PRO A 195 -5.71 25.91 17.32
C PRO A 195 -6.19 26.26 18.73
N GLN A 196 -5.53 27.23 19.39
CA GLN A 196 -6.00 27.77 20.65
C GLN A 196 -7.33 28.50 20.40
N GLU A 197 -8.44 27.76 20.50
CA GLU A 197 -9.78 28.31 20.58
C GLU A 197 -10.26 28.24 22.03
N ASP A 198 -10.90 29.33 22.46
CA ASP A 198 -11.38 29.60 23.81
C ASP A 198 -11.89 28.34 24.53
N ALA A 199 -11.23 28.01 25.65
CA ALA A 199 -11.46 26.78 26.39
C ALA A 199 -12.85 26.79 27.07
N ASN A 200 -13.88 26.37 26.34
CA ASN A 200 -15.17 26.02 26.93
C ASN A 200 -14.94 24.87 27.94
N PRO A 201 -15.21 25.05 29.24
CA PRO A 201 -14.97 24.03 30.26
C PRO A 201 -15.77 22.73 30.00
N GLU A 202 -16.89 22.79 29.28
CA GLU A 202 -17.61 21.58 28.86
C GLU A 202 -16.87 20.80 27.76
N SER A 203 -16.12 21.47 26.88
CA SER A 203 -15.33 20.82 25.82
C SER A 203 -14.22 19.94 26.40
N MET A 204 -13.60 20.36 27.51
CA MET A 204 -12.57 19.57 28.20
C MET A 204 -13.09 18.20 28.66
N LYS A 205 -14.33 18.12 29.15
CA LYS A 205 -14.95 16.86 29.60
C LYS A 205 -15.10 15.88 28.44
N TYR A 206 -15.61 16.33 27.29
CA TYR A 206 -15.76 15.48 26.10
C TYR A 206 -14.41 15.09 25.50
N ASN A 207 -13.38 15.95 25.58
CA ASN A 207 -12.04 15.63 25.13
C ASN A 207 -11.38 14.53 25.99
N ALA A 208 -11.54 14.59 27.31
CA ALA A 208 -11.05 13.54 28.22
C ALA A 208 -11.79 12.21 28.02
N GLN A 209 -13.10 12.25 27.80
CA GLN A 209 -13.90 11.07 27.46
C GLN A 209 -13.46 10.47 26.12
N TYR A 210 -13.26 11.31 25.10
CA TYR A 210 -12.74 10.89 23.79
C TYR A 210 -11.37 10.21 23.92
N ALA A 211 -10.43 10.81 24.66
CA ALA A 211 -9.10 10.23 24.89
C ALA A 211 -9.20 8.83 25.52
N THR A 212 -10.06 8.69 26.53
CA THR A 212 -10.30 7.40 27.22
C THR A 212 -10.86 6.35 26.25
N HIS A 213 -11.86 6.70 25.44
CA HIS A 213 -12.43 5.80 24.44
C HIS A 213 -11.43 5.43 23.34
N ARG A 214 -10.66 6.41 22.85
CA ARG A 214 -9.60 6.22 21.86
C ARG A 214 -8.57 5.22 22.35
N ASP A 215 -8.04 5.41 23.55
CA ASP A 215 -6.98 4.56 24.09
C ASP A 215 -7.48 3.13 24.35
N THR A 216 -8.74 3.01 24.82
CA THR A 216 -9.41 1.71 24.97
C THR A 216 -9.55 0.98 23.63
N MET A 217 -10.03 1.67 22.59
CA MET A 217 -10.19 1.10 21.25
C MET A 217 -8.85 0.64 20.67
N LEU A 218 -7.80 1.46 20.80
CA LEU A 218 -6.46 1.11 20.31
C LEU A 218 -5.88 -0.09 21.05
N SER A 219 -6.03 -0.13 22.39
CA SER A 219 -5.56 -1.24 23.21
C SER A 219 -6.28 -2.55 22.89
N ALA A 220 -7.63 -2.52 22.86
CA ALA A 220 -8.45 -3.69 22.55
C ALA A 220 -8.17 -4.25 21.15
N TYR A 221 -8.02 -3.35 20.16
CA TYR A 221 -7.66 -3.76 18.80
C TYR A 221 -6.27 -4.41 18.73
N GLY A 222 -5.29 -3.87 19.47
CA GLY A 222 -3.97 -4.49 19.59
C GLY A 222 -4.01 -5.91 20.17
N GLU A 223 -4.78 -6.12 21.24
CA GLU A 223 -4.96 -7.45 21.85
C GLU A 223 -5.70 -8.43 20.93
N LEU A 224 -6.69 -7.96 20.17
CA LEU A 224 -7.36 -8.76 19.14
C LEU A 224 -6.36 -9.27 18.10
N LEU A 225 -5.47 -8.41 17.59
CA LEU A 225 -4.45 -8.80 16.61
C LEU A 225 -3.48 -9.83 17.19
N LYS A 226 -3.03 -9.65 18.44
CA LYS A 226 -2.18 -10.64 19.14
C LYS A 226 -2.89 -11.99 19.25
N THR A 227 -4.17 -11.99 19.58
CA THR A 227 -4.99 -13.21 19.68
C THR A 227 -5.13 -13.91 18.34
N LEU A 228 -5.36 -13.18 17.25
CA LEU A 228 -5.41 -13.75 15.90
C LEU A 228 -4.06 -14.37 15.50
N VAL A 229 -2.94 -13.73 15.83
CA VAL A 229 -1.60 -14.27 15.58
C VAL A 229 -1.35 -15.55 16.38
N ALA A 230 -1.79 -15.59 17.64
CA ALA A 230 -1.70 -16.79 18.46
C ALA A 230 -2.59 -17.92 17.92
N LEU A 231 -3.83 -17.60 17.54
CA LEU A 231 -4.79 -18.56 16.99
C LEU A 231 -4.31 -19.14 15.66
N ASN A 232 -3.59 -18.38 14.83
CA ASN A 232 -2.99 -18.88 13.60
C ASN A 232 -2.05 -20.08 13.81
N ARG A 233 -1.46 -20.22 15.01
CA ARG A 233 -0.55 -21.33 15.34
C ARG A 233 -1.29 -22.61 15.72
N VAL A 234 -2.55 -22.50 16.11
CA VAL A 234 -3.37 -23.60 16.65
C VAL A 234 -4.46 -24.01 15.67
N ASP A 235 -5.14 -23.03 15.08
CA ASP A 235 -6.26 -23.21 14.16
C ASP A 235 -6.30 -22.08 13.12
N PRO A 236 -5.60 -22.26 11.97
CA PRO A 236 -5.56 -21.27 10.91
C PRO A 236 -6.93 -20.96 10.29
N VAL A 237 -7.83 -21.95 10.24
CA VAL A 237 -9.17 -21.82 9.64
C VAL A 237 -10.04 -20.93 10.51
N LYS A 238 -10.09 -21.21 11.82
CA LYS A 238 -10.85 -20.39 12.78
C LYS A 238 -10.24 -19.00 12.95
N LYS A 239 -8.92 -18.85 12.86
CA LYS A 239 -8.27 -17.54 12.75
C LYS A 239 -8.82 -16.76 11.56
N GLU A 240 -8.92 -17.37 10.39
CA GLU A 240 -9.37 -16.69 9.18
C GLU A 240 -10.84 -16.27 9.27
N ALA A 241 -11.70 -17.11 9.84
CA ALA A 241 -13.09 -16.76 10.14
C ALA A 241 -13.17 -15.55 11.10
N ASN A 242 -12.44 -15.59 12.22
CA ASN A 242 -12.41 -14.49 13.19
C ASN A 242 -11.82 -13.20 12.58
N ARG A 243 -10.83 -13.31 11.69
CA ARG A 243 -10.25 -12.16 10.97
C ARG A 243 -11.27 -11.50 10.05
N LYS A 244 -12.08 -12.29 9.33
CA LYS A 244 -13.14 -11.75 8.45
C LYS A 244 -14.21 -11.02 9.25
N GLU A 245 -14.65 -11.57 10.37
CA GLU A 245 -15.60 -10.90 11.27
C GLU A 245 -15.03 -9.60 11.86
N ALA A 246 -13.78 -9.61 12.33
CA ALA A 246 -13.10 -8.40 12.81
C ALA A 246 -13.01 -7.30 11.72
N LEU A 247 -12.74 -7.69 10.47
CA LEU A 247 -12.68 -6.76 9.34
C LEU A 247 -14.07 -6.16 9.04
N LYS A 248 -15.14 -6.95 9.12
CA LYS A 248 -16.51 -6.48 8.95
C LYS A 248 -16.87 -5.43 10.00
N ILE A 249 -16.55 -5.68 11.27
CA ILE A 249 -16.80 -4.75 12.37
C ILE A 249 -16.07 -3.43 12.15
N THR A 250 -14.76 -3.48 11.87
CA THR A 250 -13.95 -2.26 11.68
C THR A 250 -14.37 -1.45 10.44
N THR A 251 -14.82 -2.12 9.38
CA THR A 251 -15.37 -1.47 8.19
C THR A 251 -16.67 -0.74 8.50
N ASN A 252 -17.60 -1.38 9.22
CA ASN A 252 -18.84 -0.75 9.64
C ASN A 252 -18.59 0.46 10.57
N MET A 253 -17.66 0.34 11.51
CA MET A 253 -17.24 1.46 12.36
C MET A 253 -16.69 2.64 11.53
N ALA A 254 -15.90 2.36 10.50
CA ALA A 254 -15.39 3.40 9.61
C ALA A 254 -16.50 4.05 8.77
N GLU A 255 -17.48 3.28 8.31
CA GLU A 255 -18.64 3.78 7.54
C GLU A 255 -19.55 4.66 8.40
N THR A 256 -19.82 4.27 9.64
CA THR A 256 -20.62 5.05 10.59
C THR A 256 -19.96 6.39 10.94
N LEU A 257 -18.62 6.44 11.00
CA LEU A 257 -17.87 7.69 11.19
C LEU A 257 -17.87 8.61 9.95
N LYS A 258 -18.09 8.08 8.75
CA LYS A 258 -18.17 8.89 7.52
C LYS A 258 -19.50 9.64 7.38
N GLN A 259 -20.54 9.17 8.06
CA GLN A 259 -21.86 9.81 8.03
C GLN A 259 -21.96 10.80 9.20
N TYR A 260 -22.26 12.07 8.90
CA TYR A 260 -22.45 13.11 9.92
C TYR A 260 -23.85 13.76 9.81
N PRO A 261 -24.61 13.89 10.91
CA PRO A 261 -24.35 13.30 12.21
C PRO A 261 -24.37 11.77 12.10
N PRO A 262 -23.54 11.05 12.88
CA PRO A 262 -23.61 9.60 12.89
C PRO A 262 -25.04 9.19 13.24
N ALA A 263 -25.61 8.25 12.48
CA ALA A 263 -26.96 7.75 12.70
C ALA A 263 -26.99 6.87 13.96
N ILE A 264 -26.80 7.50 15.12
CA ILE A 264 -26.86 6.85 16.42
C ILE A 264 -28.30 7.01 16.91
N LYS A 265 -29.05 5.91 17.00
CA LYS A 265 -30.29 5.91 17.80
C LYS A 265 -29.87 5.96 19.26
N THR A 266 -29.63 7.15 19.80
CA THR A 266 -29.41 7.32 21.24
C THR A 266 -30.75 7.54 21.93
N ASN A 267 -30.96 6.89 23.07
CA ASN A 267 -32.09 7.19 23.97
C ASN A 267 -31.85 8.49 24.77
N LEU A 268 -30.93 9.34 24.31
CA LEU A 268 -30.55 10.59 24.98
C LEU A 268 -31.15 11.75 24.19
N LYS A 269 -32.08 12.48 24.82
CA LYS A 269 -32.67 13.70 24.26
C LYS A 269 -31.59 14.77 24.09
N ILE A 270 -31.00 14.86 22.91
CA ILE A 270 -30.19 16.00 22.50
C ILE A 270 -31.18 17.13 22.18
N LYS A 271 -31.28 18.15 23.03
CA LYS A 271 -32.06 19.36 22.73
C LYS A 271 -31.42 20.04 21.53
N ARG A 272 -32.07 20.01 20.38
CA ARG A 272 -31.75 20.90 19.26
C ARG A 272 -32.22 22.29 19.63
N THR A 273 -31.28 23.21 19.85
CA THR A 273 -31.56 24.64 19.81
C THR A 273 -31.62 25.06 18.34
N GLU A 274 -32.81 25.36 17.85
CA GLU A 274 -32.97 25.94 16.51
C GLU A 274 -32.45 27.38 16.50
N PRO A 275 -31.71 27.81 15.48
CA PRO A 275 -31.31 29.20 15.33
C PRO A 275 -32.47 30.02 14.78
N GLY A 276 -33.01 30.90 15.63
CA GLY A 276 -33.71 32.15 15.28
C GLY A 276 -34.69 32.14 14.11
N ALA A 277 -35.98 31.99 14.41
CA ALA A 277 -37.04 32.60 13.60
C ALA A 277 -37.25 34.06 14.07
N PRO A 278 -37.35 35.04 13.16
CA PRO A 278 -37.46 36.45 13.51
C PRO A 278 -38.89 36.81 13.94
N ASN A 279 -38.98 37.69 14.95
CA ASN A 279 -39.95 38.78 15.01
C ASN A 279 -39.36 39.89 15.88
#